data_AF-A0A0V0GRK4-F1
#
_entry.id   AF-A0A0V0GRK4-F1
#
_cell.length_a   1.000
_cell.length_b   1.000
_cell.length_c   1.000
_cell.angle_alpha   90.00
_cell.angle_beta   90.00
_cell.angle_gamma   90.00
#
_symmetry.space_group_name_H-M   'P 1'
#
loop_
_entity.id
_entity.type
_entity.pdbx_description
1 polymer ?
#
loop_
_entity_poly.entity_id
_entity_poly.type
_entity_poly.pdbx_seq_one_letter_code
_entity_poly.pdbx_strand_id
1 'polypeptide(L)'
;MASPSSLANVMLAIFEKKTVSLDLYRPLRNYIVFNYSEREAQNLEDDLQTIKQYRSEIERVPADSLPARRDMLQNYYKALCAVESRFPISPDKDHINSVYFTWYDTFKIKQKAVQQNIHLEKAAVLFNLGAVHSQMG
;
A
#
# COMPACT_ATOMS: atom_id res chain seq x y z
N MET A 1 -24.50 -43.00 22.37
CA MET A 1 -24.93 -41.80 21.63
C MET A 1 -23.67 -41.09 21.17
N ALA A 2 -23.46 -40.98 19.85
CA ALA A 2 -22.29 -40.30 19.30
C ALA A 2 -22.49 -38.79 19.47
N SER A 3 -21.53 -38.12 20.13
CA SER A 3 -21.48 -36.67 20.19
C SER A 3 -21.41 -36.11 18.76
N PRO A 4 -22.22 -35.12 18.38
CA PRO A 4 -22.03 -34.46 17.11
C PRO A 4 -20.68 -33.76 17.16
N SER A 5 -19.72 -34.26 16.39
CA SER A 5 -18.53 -33.51 16.03
C SER A 5 -19.02 -32.23 15.38
N SER A 6 -18.88 -31.10 16.07
CA SER A 6 -19.00 -29.80 15.42
C SER A 6 -17.98 -29.84 14.28
N LEU A 7 -18.48 -29.88 13.05
CA LEU A 7 -17.68 -29.46 11.91
C LEU A 7 -17.41 -27.99 12.20
N ALA A 8 -16.31 -27.69 12.90
CA ALA A 8 -15.78 -26.36 12.92
C ALA A 8 -15.60 -26.01 11.45
N ASN A 9 -16.38 -25.05 10.95
CA ASN A 9 -16.13 -24.48 9.63
C ASN A 9 -14.76 -23.82 9.71
N VAL A 10 -13.71 -24.58 9.42
CA VAL A 10 -12.34 -24.09 9.36
C VAL A 10 -12.24 -23.32 8.06
N MET A 11 -12.61 -22.04 8.11
CA MET A 11 -12.33 -21.11 7.02
C MET A 11 -10.84 -20.76 7.05
N LEU A 12 -10.17 -20.95 5.90
CA LEU A 12 -8.78 -20.58 5.75
C LEU A 12 -8.69 -19.07 5.55
N ALA A 13 -7.81 -18.41 6.32
CA ALA A 13 -7.51 -17.00 6.19
C ALA A 13 -6.06 -16.79 5.79
N ILE A 14 -5.81 -15.75 5.01
CA ILE A 14 -4.49 -15.31 4.58
C ILE A 14 -4.06 -14.13 5.46
N PHE A 15 -2.79 -14.12 5.86
CA PHE A 15 -2.20 -12.98 6.58
C PHE A 15 -1.77 -11.88 5.61
N GLU A 16 -1.85 -10.64 6.05
CA GLU A 16 -1.37 -9.48 5.28
C GLU A 16 0.15 -9.51 5.09
N LYS A 17 0.60 -9.08 3.91
CA LYS A 17 2.00 -8.76 3.64
C LYS A 17 2.43 -7.56 4.46
N LYS A 18 3.71 -7.56 4.83
CA LYS A 18 4.35 -6.46 5.54
C LYS A 18 5.21 -5.67 4.57
N THR A 19 5.31 -4.37 4.83
CA THR A 19 6.18 -3.45 4.10
C THR A 19 7.13 -2.73 5.07
N VAL A 20 8.02 -1.92 4.54
CA VAL A 20 8.93 -1.03 5.29
C VAL A 20 8.45 0.41 5.18
N SER A 21 9.08 1.28 5.98
CA SER A 21 8.79 2.71 5.91
C SER A 21 9.23 3.33 4.59
N LEU A 22 8.34 4.11 3.98
CA LEU A 22 8.57 4.74 2.68
C LEU A 22 8.05 6.17 2.64
N ASP A 23 8.94 7.11 2.33
CA ASP A 23 8.59 8.52 2.10
C ASP A 23 8.18 8.75 0.64
N LEU A 24 6.87 8.75 0.38
CA LEU A 24 6.31 9.14 -0.93
C LEU A 24 6.12 10.65 -1.06
N TYR A 25 6.04 11.37 0.06
CA TYR A 25 5.71 12.79 0.05
C TYR A 25 6.81 13.62 -0.62
N ARG A 26 8.06 13.48 -0.17
CA ARG A 26 9.15 14.31 -0.69
C ARG A 26 9.41 14.09 -2.19
N PRO A 27 9.51 12.85 -2.70
CA PRO A 27 9.78 12.63 -4.12
C PRO A 27 8.68 13.18 -5.03
N LEU A 28 7.41 12.98 -4.64
CA LEU A 28 6.26 13.49 -5.40
C LEU A 28 6.21 15.03 -5.38
N ARG A 29 6.41 15.64 -4.21
CA ARG A 29 6.47 17.10 -4.08
C ARG A 29 7.59 17.69 -4.93
N ASN A 30 8.80 17.13 -4.84
CA ASN A 30 9.96 17.61 -5.59
C ASN A 30 9.73 17.52 -7.10
N TYR A 31 9.05 16.46 -7.56
CA TYR A 31 8.67 16.34 -8.97
C TYR A 31 7.73 17.47 -9.40
N ILE A 32 6.74 17.83 -8.58
CA ILE A 32 5.82 18.94 -8.88
C ILE A 32 6.57 20.27 -8.94
N VAL A 33 7.44 20.53 -7.96
CA VAL A 33 8.24 21.76 -7.91
C VAL A 33 9.11 21.89 -9.15
N PHE A 34 9.78 20.81 -9.54
CA PHE A 34 10.72 20.82 -10.67
C PHE A 34 10.01 20.97 -12.02
N ASN A 35 8.88 20.30 -12.24
CA ASN A 35 8.20 20.28 -13.54
C ASN A 35 7.13 21.37 -13.70
N TYR A 36 6.57 21.89 -12.61
CA TYR A 36 5.47 22.85 -12.65
C TYR A 36 5.83 24.15 -11.91
N SER A 37 5.81 24.16 -10.58
CA SER A 37 6.28 25.27 -9.74
C SER A 37 6.14 24.96 -8.24
N GLU A 38 6.81 25.75 -7.39
CA GLU A 38 6.62 25.72 -5.94
C GLU A 38 5.17 26.03 -5.52
N ARG A 39 4.51 26.96 -6.23
CA ARG A 39 3.11 27.34 -5.95
C ARG A 39 2.16 26.17 -6.19
N GLU A 40 2.35 25.42 -7.27
CA GLU A 40 1.53 24.23 -7.56
C GLU A 40 1.77 23.12 -6.53
N ALA A 41 3.02 22.93 -6.10
CA ALA A 41 3.32 21.98 -5.03
C ALA A 41 2.61 22.36 -3.72
N GLN A 42 2.55 23.65 -3.38
CA GLN A 42 1.82 24.14 -2.21
C GLN A 42 0.30 23.97 -2.34
N ASN A 43 -0.27 24.16 -3.54
CA ASN A 43 -1.69 23.95 -3.80
C ASN A 43 -2.11 22.48 -3.63
N LEU A 44 -1.20 21.54 -3.86
CA LEU A 44 -1.42 20.09 -3.74
C LEU A 44 -0.95 19.50 -2.42
N GLU A 45 -0.54 20.33 -1.46
CA GLU A 45 0.04 19.91 -0.19
C GLU A 45 -0.87 18.95 0.58
N ASP A 46 -2.17 19.25 0.65
CA ASP A 46 -3.17 18.42 1.36
C ASP A 46 -3.31 17.01 0.73
N ASP A 47 -3.29 16.92 -0.59
CA ASP A 47 -3.35 15.64 -1.32
C ASP A 47 -2.08 14.81 -1.05
N LEU A 48 -0.91 15.46 -1.06
CA LEU A 48 0.36 14.80 -0.79
C LEU A 48 0.44 14.32 0.66
N GLN A 49 -0.05 15.11 1.62
CA GLN A 49 -0.14 14.69 3.02
C GLN A 49 -1.12 13.52 3.20
N THR A 50 -2.23 13.52 2.46
CA THR A 50 -3.20 12.41 2.46
C THR A 50 -2.55 11.10 1.98
N ILE A 51 -1.78 11.13 0.89
CA ILE A 51 -1.03 9.95 0.39
C ILE A 51 -0.03 9.45 1.46
N LYS A 52 0.69 10.38 2.10
CA LYS A 52 1.63 10.05 3.18
C LYS A 52 0.93 9.41 4.37
N GLN A 53 -0.23 9.93 4.76
CA GLN A 53 -1.02 9.38 5.86
C GLN A 53 -1.49 7.97 5.51
N TYR A 54 -2.09 7.77 4.34
CA TYR A 54 -2.48 6.43 3.90
C TYR A 54 -1.29 5.46 3.89
N ARG A 55 -0.14 5.87 3.38
CA ARG A 55 1.05 5.00 3.38
C ARG A 55 1.48 4.63 4.79
N SER A 56 1.44 5.58 5.72
CA SER A 56 1.78 5.36 7.13
C SER A 56 0.81 4.38 7.81
N GLU A 57 -0.49 4.46 7.49
CA GLU A 57 -1.50 3.52 8.00
C GLU A 57 -1.33 2.11 7.42
N ILE A 58 -0.78 1.96 6.21
CA ILE A 58 -0.44 0.65 5.64
C ILE A 58 0.72 -0.02 6.38
N GLU A 59 1.72 0.76 6.84
CA GLU A 59 2.88 0.27 7.61
C GLU A 59 2.50 -0.23 8.99
N ARG A 60 1.48 0.39 9.58
CA ARG A 60 1.02 0.05 10.91
C ARG A 60 0.41 -1.34 10.96
N VAL A 61 0.67 -2.04 12.06
CA VAL A 61 -0.06 -3.27 12.39
C VAL A 61 -1.53 -2.90 12.54
N PRO A 62 -2.47 -3.62 11.90
CA PRO A 62 -3.89 -3.28 11.98
C PRO A 62 -4.35 -3.31 13.44
N ALA A 63 -4.60 -2.13 14.02
CA ALA A 63 -5.25 -2.00 15.32
C ALA A 63 -6.78 -1.86 15.18
N ASP A 64 -7.25 -1.61 13.95
CA ASP A 64 -8.64 -1.33 13.63
C ASP A 64 -9.41 -2.58 13.17
N SER A 65 -10.73 -2.48 13.18
CA SER A 65 -11.63 -3.51 12.68
C SER A 65 -11.36 -3.89 11.20
N LEU A 66 -11.65 -5.14 10.82
CA LEU A 66 -11.47 -5.62 9.44
C LEU A 66 -12.16 -4.73 8.37
N PRO A 67 -13.40 -4.21 8.58
CA PRO A 67 -14.00 -3.27 7.62
C PRO A 67 -13.24 -1.96 7.48
N ALA A 68 -12.74 -1.38 8.58
CA ALA A 68 -11.94 -0.16 8.53
C ALA A 68 -10.61 -0.39 7.79
N ARG A 69 -9.96 -1.55 8.04
CA ARG A 69 -8.75 -1.95 7.32
C ARG A 69 -9.00 -2.13 5.82
N ARG A 70 -10.12 -2.74 5.44
CA ARG A 70 -10.55 -2.87 4.04
C ARG A 70 -10.70 -1.51 3.38
N ASP A 71 -11.42 -0.59 4.01
CA ASP A 71 -11.70 0.74 3.44
C ASP A 71 -10.42 1.57 3.29
N MET A 72 -9.51 1.47 4.27
CA MET A 72 -8.18 2.07 4.20
C MET A 72 -7.36 1.54 3.00
N LEU A 73 -7.30 0.21 2.83
CA LEU A 73 -6.60 -0.43 1.71
C LEU A 73 -7.19 -0.02 0.35
N GLN A 74 -8.52 0.07 0.26
CA GLN A 74 -9.21 0.51 -0.96
C GLN A 74 -8.92 1.98 -1.29
N ASN A 75 -8.97 2.87 -0.30
CA ASN A 75 -8.68 4.28 -0.49
C ASN A 75 -7.22 4.51 -0.90
N TYR A 76 -6.29 3.80 -0.25
CA TYR A 76 -4.89 3.86 -0.63
C TYR A 76 -4.64 3.32 -2.05
N TYR A 77 -5.27 2.21 -2.43
CA TYR A 77 -5.18 1.69 -3.81
C TYR A 77 -5.68 2.71 -4.85
N LYS A 78 -6.81 3.38 -4.59
CA LYS A 78 -7.32 4.45 -5.48
C LYS A 78 -6.31 5.60 -5.60
N ALA A 79 -5.71 6.02 -4.48
CA ALA A 79 -4.67 7.04 -4.48
C ALA A 79 -3.46 6.61 -5.31
N LEU A 80 -3.01 5.35 -5.19
CA LEU A 80 -1.92 4.80 -6.01
C LEU A 80 -2.22 4.81 -7.51
N CYS A 81 -3.45 4.51 -7.92
CA CYS A 81 -3.87 4.63 -9.33
C CYS A 81 -3.81 6.08 -9.82
N ALA A 82 -4.17 7.04 -8.96
CA ALA A 82 -4.06 8.46 -9.30
C ALA A 82 -2.59 8.92 -9.37
N VAL A 83 -1.71 8.37 -8.53
CA VAL A 83 -0.27 8.65 -8.57
C VAL A 83 0.36 8.07 -9.85
N GLU A 84 0.08 6.81 -10.17
CA GLU A 84 0.60 6.11 -11.36
C GLU A 84 0.30 6.87 -12.66
N SER A 85 -0.87 7.49 -12.77
CA SER A 85 -1.27 8.23 -13.98
C SER A 85 -0.61 9.61 -14.12
N ARG A 86 0.04 10.13 -13.07
CA ARG A 86 0.59 11.50 -13.03
C ARG A 86 2.10 11.55 -12.82
N PHE A 87 2.66 10.55 -12.17
CA PHE A 87 4.06 10.53 -11.75
C PHE A 87 4.80 9.35 -12.37
N PRO A 88 5.78 9.61 -13.24
CA PRO A 88 6.61 8.55 -13.76
C PRO A 88 7.57 8.06 -12.66
N ILE A 89 7.40 6.83 -12.21
CA ILE A 89 8.26 6.16 -11.22
C ILE A 89 8.96 5.01 -11.92
N SER A 90 10.25 5.19 -12.21
CA SER A 90 11.12 4.16 -12.77
C SER A 90 12.58 4.47 -12.43
N PRO A 91 13.53 3.57 -12.78
CA PRO A 91 14.96 3.84 -12.66
C PRO A 91 15.51 4.93 -13.60
N ASP A 92 14.69 5.45 -14.51
CA ASP A 92 15.14 6.44 -15.50
C ASP A 92 15.53 7.77 -14.83
N LYS A 93 16.44 8.52 -15.47
CA LYS A 93 17.03 9.73 -14.86
C LYS A 93 16.02 10.86 -14.67
N ASP A 94 15.09 11.00 -15.61
CA ASP A 94 14.08 12.08 -15.60
C ASP A 94 12.81 11.68 -14.83
N HIS A 95 12.77 10.46 -14.29
CA HIS A 95 11.66 9.94 -13.50
C HIS A 95 11.95 10.06 -12.01
N ILE A 96 10.94 9.80 -11.18
CA ILE A 96 11.10 9.68 -9.74
C ILE A 96 11.81 8.37 -9.41
N ASN A 97 13.15 8.39 -9.45
CA ASN A 97 14.01 7.22 -9.24
C ASN A 97 14.48 7.04 -7.79
N SER A 98 14.05 7.89 -6.86
CA SER A 98 14.43 7.77 -5.44
C SER A 98 13.51 6.84 -4.63
N VAL A 99 12.41 6.35 -5.22
CA VAL A 99 11.37 5.57 -4.54
C VAL A 99 11.59 4.07 -4.76
N TYR A 100 11.76 3.32 -3.67
CA TYR A 100 11.87 1.86 -3.68
C TYR A 100 10.77 1.23 -2.84
N PHE A 101 9.84 0.54 -3.50
CA PHE A 101 8.79 -0.21 -2.82
C PHE A 101 9.36 -1.54 -2.35
N THR A 102 9.20 -1.86 -1.06
CA THR A 102 9.69 -3.11 -0.47
C THR A 102 8.56 -3.85 0.24
N TRP A 103 8.34 -5.12 -0.12
CA TRP A 103 7.31 -5.96 0.48
C TRP A 103 7.84 -7.35 0.81
N TYR A 104 7.48 -7.86 1.99
CA TYR A 104 7.83 -9.19 2.45
C TYR A 104 6.81 -10.23 1.99
N ASP A 105 7.28 -11.44 1.70
CA ASP A 105 6.41 -12.57 1.42
C ASP A 105 5.71 -13.07 2.69
N THR A 106 4.43 -13.43 2.58
CA THR A 106 3.60 -13.88 3.72
C THR A 106 3.85 -15.33 4.09
N PHE A 107 4.25 -16.17 3.13
CA PHE A 107 4.50 -17.59 3.35
C PHE A 107 6.00 -17.87 3.59
N LYS A 108 6.87 -17.06 2.99
CA LYS A 108 8.33 -17.12 3.09
C LYS A 108 8.86 -15.81 3.67
N ILE A 109 8.65 -15.58 4.97
CA ILE A 109 8.92 -14.31 5.67
C ILE A 109 10.37 -13.78 5.47
N LYS A 110 11.34 -14.66 5.19
CA LYS A 110 12.74 -14.28 4.89
C LYS A 110 12.93 -13.66 3.50
N GLN A 111 11.96 -13.80 2.60
CA GLN A 111 12.00 -13.28 1.24
C GLN A 111 11.28 -11.93 1.15
N LYS A 112 11.85 -11.02 0.36
CA LYS A 112 11.28 -9.71 0.05
C LYS A 112 11.42 -9.40 -1.43
N ALA A 113 10.46 -8.66 -1.96
CA ALA A 113 10.55 -8.01 -3.26
C ALA A 113 10.88 -6.53 -3.06
N VAL A 114 11.79 -5.99 -3.88
CA VAL A 114 12.17 -4.57 -3.88
C VAL A 114 12.12 -4.09 -5.33
N GLN A 115 11.33 -3.07 -5.64
CA GLN A 115 11.22 -2.52 -7.00
C GLN A 115 11.02 -0.99 -6.97
N GLN A 116 11.59 -0.30 -7.96
CA GLN A 116 11.29 1.11 -8.25
C GLN A 116 10.09 1.22 -9.20
N ASN A 117 9.01 0.50 -8.87
CA ASN A 117 7.81 0.45 -9.69
C ASN A 117 6.57 0.40 -8.78
N ILE A 118 5.65 1.34 -9.00
CA ILE A 118 4.40 1.47 -8.25
C ILE A 118 3.49 0.23 -8.37
N HIS A 119 3.63 -0.56 -9.43
CA HIS A 119 2.85 -1.79 -9.60
C HIS A 119 3.13 -2.81 -8.49
N LEU A 120 4.35 -2.86 -7.92
CA LEU A 120 4.63 -3.72 -6.77
C LEU A 120 3.79 -3.30 -5.55
N GLU A 121 3.74 -2.00 -5.27
CA GLU A 121 2.92 -1.43 -4.19
C GLU A 121 1.45 -1.75 -4.39
N LYS A 122 0.92 -1.47 -5.59
CA LYS A 122 -0.48 -1.74 -5.96
C LYS A 122 -0.85 -3.22 -5.79
N ALA A 123 0.00 -4.12 -6.30
CA ALA A 123 -0.23 -5.56 -6.20
C ALA A 123 -0.22 -6.05 -4.74
N ALA A 124 0.70 -5.54 -3.92
CA ALA A 124 0.77 -5.91 -2.52
C ALA A 124 -0.41 -5.36 -1.70
N VAL A 125 -0.88 -4.14 -1.99
CA VAL A 125 -2.08 -3.56 -1.37
C VAL A 125 -3.32 -4.38 -1.73
N LEU A 126 -3.48 -4.78 -3.00
CA LEU A 126 -4.57 -5.67 -3.42
C LEU A 126 -4.50 -7.05 -2.77
N PHE A 127 -3.28 -7.61 -2.61
CA PHE A 127 -3.10 -8.85 -1.86
C PHE A 127 -3.60 -8.70 -0.43
N ASN A 128 -3.22 -7.62 0.26
CA ASN A 128 -3.67 -7.36 1.64
C ASN A 128 -5.18 -7.15 1.70
N LEU A 129 -5.78 -6.51 0.70
CA LEU A 129 -7.23 -6.38 0.61
C LEU A 129 -7.91 -7.76 0.53
N GLY A 130 -7.38 -8.66 -0.31
CA GLY A 130 -7.84 -10.06 -0.37
C GLY A 130 -7.63 -10.82 0.94
N ALA A 131 -6.51 -10.59 1.62
CA ALA A 131 -6.21 -11.18 2.92
C ALA A 131 -7.24 -10.74 3.98
N VAL A 132 -7.56 -9.45 4.06
CA VAL A 132 -8.61 -8.92 4.95
C VAL A 132 -9.96 -9.53 4.63
N HIS A 133 -10.35 -9.62 3.35
CA HIS A 133 -11.59 -10.27 2.96
C HIS A 133 -11.64 -11.75 3.37
N SER A 134 -10.54 -12.50 3.24
CA SER A 134 -10.48 -13.90 3.68
C SER A 134 -10.64 -14.08 5.19
N GLN A 135 -10.32 -13.04 5.99
CA GLN A 135 -10.49 -13.04 7.45
C GLN A 135 -11.91 -12.66 7.88
N MET A 136 -12.66 -11.96 7.02
CA MET A 136 -14.04 -11.56 7.31
C MET A 136 -15.04 -12.72 7.18
N GLY A 137 -14.71 -13.74 6.38
CA GLY A 137 -15.60 -14.86 6.05
C GLY A 137 -16.39 -14.61 4.77
#